data_AF-A0A6I2GEA6-F1
#
_entry.id   AF-A0A6I2GEA6-F1
#
_cell.length_a   1.000
_cell.length_b   1.000
_cell.length_c   1.000
_cell.angle_alpha   90.00
_cell.angle_beta   90.00
_cell.angle_gamma   90.00
#
_symmetry.space_group_name_H-M   'P 1'
#
loop_
_entity.id
_entity.type
_entity.pdbx_description
1 polymer ?
#
loop_
_entity_poly.entity_id
_entity_poly.type
_entity_poly.pdbx_seq_one_letter_code
_entity_poly.pdbx_strand_id
1 'polypeptide(L)'
;MTQTVTLACPICQAKASREIHTAVNTRLHPELKGQLLAGSLLNFECDTCGAKRHLETEMLYHDPDQHLLFYLAPNFKEKREEIITRLEAIRAQLPVSLDDYHLRIVNQQADLIEKIQIFDEQLDDQAVELVKILTDGLFAKEKPDAFVKARYFYLHNDERKVLYITESEQLFVDFHESLLTFVKDKFAKALSNQYLGQYIVVNQAWALNIAEKKTNSSKADEPSDNNQ
;
A
#
# COMPACT_ATOMS: atom_id res chain seq x y z
N MET A 1 21.07 1.53 2.45
CA MET A 1 21.62 0.40 3.23
C MET A 1 21.44 -0.86 2.41
N THR A 2 22.50 -1.65 2.26
CA THR A 2 22.45 -2.96 1.62
C THR A 2 22.50 -4.06 2.67
N GLN A 3 21.89 -5.20 2.37
CA GLN A 3 21.97 -6.42 3.17
C GLN A 3 22.30 -7.60 2.26
N THR A 4 23.17 -8.49 2.74
CA THR A 4 23.45 -9.73 2.02
C THR A 4 22.40 -10.77 2.39
N VAL A 5 21.57 -11.14 1.41
CA VAL A 5 20.60 -12.23 1.56
C VAL A 5 21.18 -13.50 0.93
N THR A 6 21.11 -14.60 1.67
CA THR A 6 21.46 -15.93 1.18
C THR A 6 20.21 -16.76 1.06
N LEU A 7 19.95 -17.29 -0.14
CA LEU A 7 18.79 -18.14 -0.42
C LEU A 7 19.17 -19.35 -1.26
N ALA A 8 18.35 -20.39 -1.19
CA ALA A 8 18.40 -21.50 -2.13
C ALA A 8 17.32 -21.33 -3.19
N CYS A 9 17.68 -21.49 -4.47
CA CYS A 9 16.70 -21.45 -5.54
C CYS A 9 15.67 -22.57 -5.34
N PRO A 10 14.35 -22.30 -5.32
CA PRO A 10 13.35 -23.35 -5.12
C PRO A 10 13.24 -24.32 -6.31
N ILE A 11 13.80 -23.97 -7.47
CA ILE A 11 13.75 -24.79 -8.69
C ILE A 11 14.95 -25.72 -8.82
N CYS A 12 16.17 -25.19 -8.67
CA CYS A 12 17.40 -25.97 -8.86
C CYS A 12 18.22 -26.17 -7.58
N GLN A 13 17.79 -25.59 -6.45
CA GLN A 13 18.45 -25.65 -5.14
C GLN A 13 19.85 -25.03 -5.06
N ALA A 14 20.33 -24.41 -6.14
CA ALA A 14 21.55 -23.64 -6.12
C ALA A 14 21.49 -22.55 -5.04
N LYS A 15 22.52 -22.50 -4.20
CA LYS A 15 22.66 -21.44 -3.19
C LYS A 15 23.17 -20.18 -3.88
N ALA A 16 22.55 -19.06 -3.57
CA ALA A 16 22.96 -17.76 -4.04
C ALA A 16 23.05 -16.78 -2.86
N SER A 17 24.07 -15.95 -2.87
CA SER A 17 24.20 -14.80 -1.99
C SER A 17 24.19 -13.53 -2.83
N ARG A 18 23.31 -12.59 -2.50
CA ARG A 18 23.19 -11.31 -3.21
C ARG A 18 23.08 -10.18 -2.20
N GLU A 19 23.76 -9.08 -2.48
CA GLU A 19 23.50 -7.83 -1.80
C GLU A 19 22.22 -7.22 -2.39
N ILE A 20 21.31 -6.84 -1.52
CA ILE A 20 20.06 -6.18 -1.88
C ILE A 20 19.94 -4.87 -1.13
N HIS A 21 19.33 -3.88 -1.77
CA HIS A 21 18.99 -2.64 -1.10
C HIS A 21 17.72 -2.85 -0.28
N THR A 22 17.79 -2.63 1.03
CA THR A 22 16.62 -2.70 1.94
C THR A 22 16.23 -1.33 2.47
N ALA A 23 16.84 -0.27 1.93
CA ALA A 23 16.47 1.10 2.22
C ALA A 23 16.62 1.96 0.97
N VAL A 24 15.56 2.67 0.63
CA VAL A 24 15.50 3.64 -0.47
C VAL A 24 15.32 5.03 0.13
N ASN A 25 16.17 5.97 -0.26
CA ASN A 25 15.99 7.39 0.03
C ASN A 25 15.98 8.14 -1.30
N THR A 26 14.87 8.78 -1.65
CA THR A 26 14.68 9.39 -2.98
C THR A 26 15.64 10.53 -3.26
N ARG A 27 16.07 11.26 -2.22
CA ARG A 27 17.03 12.37 -2.34
C ARG A 27 18.47 11.90 -2.51
N LEU A 28 18.85 10.80 -1.85
CA LEU A 28 20.21 10.26 -1.93
C LEU A 28 20.41 9.33 -3.12
N HIS A 29 19.38 8.55 -3.47
CA HIS A 29 19.43 7.46 -4.44
C HIS A 29 18.13 7.38 -5.28
N PRO A 30 17.82 8.39 -6.11
CA PRO A 30 16.60 8.43 -6.91
C PRO A 30 16.47 7.24 -7.88
N GLU A 31 17.59 6.69 -8.34
CA GLU A 31 17.63 5.50 -9.19
C GLU A 31 16.98 4.27 -8.53
N LEU A 32 17.08 4.14 -7.20
CA LEU A 32 16.48 3.01 -6.48
C LEU A 32 14.95 3.11 -6.43
N LYS A 33 14.38 4.32 -6.43
CA LYS A 33 12.92 4.52 -6.59
C LYS A 33 12.47 3.97 -7.94
N GLY A 34 13.18 4.31 -9.02
CA GLY A 34 12.87 3.79 -10.36
C GLY A 34 12.93 2.26 -10.43
N GLN A 35 13.95 1.65 -9.84
CA GLN A 35 14.07 0.18 -9.77
C GLN A 35 12.97 -0.47 -8.91
N LEU A 36 12.55 0.20 -7.83
CA LEU A 36 11.48 -0.28 -6.96
C LEU A 36 10.14 -0.27 -7.71
N LEU A 37 9.81 0.83 -8.37
CA LEU A 37 8.58 0.98 -9.17
C LEU A 37 8.55 0.03 -10.38
N ALA A 38 9.71 -0.23 -10.99
CA ALA A 38 9.85 -1.23 -12.04
C ALA A 38 9.80 -2.68 -11.53
N GLY A 39 9.73 -2.89 -10.21
CA GLY A 39 9.71 -4.21 -9.58
C GLY A 39 11.04 -4.96 -9.60
N SER A 40 12.12 -4.35 -10.11
CA SER A 40 13.43 -4.99 -10.27
C SER A 40 14.28 -4.95 -9.00
N LEU A 41 14.04 -3.99 -8.09
CA LEU A 41 14.88 -3.78 -6.90
C LEU A 41 14.92 -5.00 -5.95
N LEU A 42 13.78 -5.67 -5.79
CA LEU A 42 13.62 -6.87 -4.96
C LEU A 42 13.42 -8.13 -5.80
N ASN A 43 13.81 -8.11 -7.08
CA ASN A 43 13.74 -9.27 -7.94
C ASN A 43 15.06 -10.06 -7.88
N PHE A 44 14.96 -11.34 -7.55
CA PHE A 44 16.05 -12.30 -7.61
C PHE A 44 15.94 -13.11 -8.90
N GLU A 45 17.05 -13.26 -9.62
CA GLU A 45 17.20 -14.16 -10.75
C GLU A 45 18.30 -15.18 -10.44
N CYS A 46 18.00 -16.47 -10.57
CA CYS A 46 18.96 -17.53 -10.32
C CYS A 46 19.98 -17.64 -11.46
N ASP A 47 21.27 -17.48 -11.16
CA ASP A 47 22.34 -17.59 -12.17
C ASP A 47 22.48 -18.98 -12.79
N THR A 48 21.93 -20.02 -12.16
CA THR A 48 22.02 -21.41 -12.63
C THR A 48 20.89 -21.81 -13.56
N CYS A 49 19.65 -21.38 -13.28
CA CYS A 49 18.47 -21.81 -14.04
C CYS A 49 17.58 -20.68 -14.57
N GLY A 50 17.92 -19.41 -14.31
CA GLY A 50 17.17 -18.24 -14.75
C GLY A 50 15.82 -18.02 -14.05
N ALA A 51 15.50 -18.80 -13.01
CA ALA A 51 14.25 -18.64 -12.28
C ALA A 51 14.22 -17.27 -11.57
N LYS A 52 13.15 -16.50 -11.82
CA LYS A 52 12.92 -15.15 -11.26
C LYS A 52 11.92 -15.16 -10.12
N ARG A 53 12.18 -14.48 -9.00
CA ARG A 53 11.26 -14.39 -7.85
C ARG A 53 11.39 -13.05 -7.15
N HIS A 54 10.30 -12.58 -6.57
CA HIS A 54 10.34 -11.46 -5.63
C HIS A 54 10.88 -11.94 -4.28
N LEU A 55 11.77 -11.15 -3.69
CA LEU A 55 12.32 -11.40 -2.36
C LEU A 55 11.35 -10.86 -1.30
N GLU A 56 10.88 -11.74 -0.44
CA GLU A 56 10.14 -11.35 0.76
C GLU A 56 11.13 -10.85 1.81
N THR A 57 11.30 -9.53 1.86
CA THR A 57 12.21 -8.86 2.79
C THR A 57 11.59 -7.59 3.35
N GLU A 58 12.11 -7.13 4.48
CA GLU A 58 11.75 -5.84 5.03
C GLU A 58 12.49 -4.72 4.29
N MET A 59 11.79 -3.62 4.01
CA MET A 59 12.39 -2.48 3.32
C MET A 59 11.84 -1.16 3.88
N LEU A 60 12.74 -0.17 4.00
CA LEU A 60 12.37 1.21 4.34
C LEU A 60 12.42 2.08 3.08
N TYR A 61 11.30 2.69 2.71
CA TYR A 61 11.23 3.72 1.67
C TYR A 61 11.08 5.08 2.33
N HIS A 62 11.93 6.04 1.97
CA HIS A 62 11.96 7.38 2.51
C HIS A 62 11.96 8.40 1.36
N ASP A 63 10.91 9.20 1.27
CA ASP A 63 10.84 10.36 0.38
C ASP A 63 10.78 11.65 1.22
N PRO A 64 11.92 12.27 1.53
CA PRO A 64 11.95 13.44 2.40
C PRO A 64 11.41 14.71 1.74
N ASP A 65 11.25 14.75 0.41
CA ASP A 65 10.68 15.92 -0.28
C ASP A 65 9.14 15.90 -0.23
N GLN A 66 8.55 14.70 -0.20
CA GLN A 66 7.10 14.50 -0.03
C GLN A 66 6.69 14.16 1.42
N HIS A 67 7.63 14.18 2.37
CA HIS A 67 7.44 13.77 3.77
C HIS A 67 6.83 12.37 3.93
N LEU A 68 7.39 11.37 3.22
CA LEU A 68 6.92 9.99 3.25
C LEU A 68 7.95 9.06 3.91
N LEU A 69 7.48 8.18 4.79
CA LEU A 69 8.30 7.09 5.31
C LEU A 69 7.47 5.81 5.37
N PHE A 70 7.71 4.91 4.42
CA PHE A 70 6.96 3.66 4.28
C PHE A 70 7.82 2.47 4.64
N TYR A 71 7.23 1.54 5.38
CA TYR A 71 7.90 0.33 5.82
C TYR A 71 7.20 -0.90 5.24
N LEU A 72 7.91 -1.62 4.37
CA LEU A 72 7.50 -2.93 3.90
C LEU A 72 7.87 -3.97 4.96
N ALA A 73 6.86 -4.65 5.48
CA ALA A 73 6.94 -5.66 6.51
C ALA A 73 6.09 -6.89 6.14
N PRO A 74 6.64 -7.87 5.42
CA PRO A 74 5.89 -9.07 5.01
C PRO A 74 5.23 -9.81 6.18
N ASN A 75 5.91 -9.88 7.33
CA ASN A 75 5.45 -10.57 8.54
C ASN A 75 4.67 -9.67 9.51
N PHE A 76 4.11 -8.56 9.02
CA PHE A 76 3.46 -7.58 9.90
C PHE A 76 2.26 -8.15 10.68
N LYS A 77 1.53 -9.10 10.08
CA LYS A 77 0.36 -9.71 10.72
C LYS A 77 0.76 -10.53 11.94
N GLU A 78 1.85 -11.27 11.83
CA GLU A 78 2.37 -12.19 12.85
C GLU A 78 3.18 -11.45 13.92
N LYS A 79 3.86 -10.36 13.55
CA LYS A 79 4.83 -9.65 14.39
C LYS A 79 4.50 -8.18 14.64
N ARG A 80 3.20 -7.84 14.65
CA ARG A 80 2.72 -6.45 14.71
C ARG A 80 3.38 -5.62 15.81
N GLU A 81 3.35 -6.10 17.05
CA GLU A 81 3.84 -5.36 18.22
C GLU A 81 5.37 -5.19 18.20
N GLU A 82 6.10 -6.24 17.84
CA GLU A 82 7.56 -6.24 17.67
C GLU A 82 7.98 -5.18 16.63
N ILE A 83 7.31 -5.18 15.48
CA ILE A 83 7.62 -4.28 14.37
C ILE A 83 7.30 -2.83 14.72
N ILE A 84 6.13 -2.55 15.30
CA ILE A 84 5.77 -1.18 15.72
C ILE A 84 6.76 -0.66 16.75
N THR A 85 7.10 -1.47 17.76
CA THR A 85 8.06 -1.08 18.80
C THR A 85 9.43 -0.73 18.20
N ARG A 86 9.91 -1.55 17.26
CA ARG A 86 11.16 -1.29 16.54
C ARG A 86 11.09 0.00 15.72
N LEU A 87 9.98 0.24 15.02
CA LEU A 87 9.80 1.43 14.20
C LEU A 87 9.75 2.72 15.02
N GLU A 88 9.09 2.70 16.19
CA GLU A 88 9.11 3.85 17.12
C GLU A 88 10.50 4.08 17.70
N ALA A 89 11.25 3.03 18.02
CA ALA A 89 12.64 3.15 18.46
C ALA A 89 13.55 3.74 17.38
N ILE A 90 13.36 3.36 16.11
CA ILE A 90 14.06 3.96 14.96
C ILE A 90 13.68 5.43 14.84
N ARG A 91 12.38 5.77 14.88
CA ARG A 91 11.90 7.15 14.81
C ARG A 91 12.52 8.03 15.89
N ALA A 92 12.58 7.55 17.13
CA ALA A 92 13.15 8.30 18.24
C ALA A 92 14.66 8.58 18.11
N GLN A 93 15.37 7.82 17.27
CA GLN A 93 16.81 7.97 17.03
C GLN A 93 17.14 8.82 15.79
N LEU A 94 16.13 9.14 14.97
CA LEU A 94 16.36 9.96 13.79
C LEU A 94 16.64 11.42 14.20
N PRO A 95 17.64 12.07 13.58
CA PRO A 95 17.99 13.46 13.89
C PRO A 95 16.97 14.48 13.34
N VAL A 96 15.94 14.01 12.63
CA VAL A 96 14.89 14.81 12.00
C VAL A 96 13.54 14.46 12.62
N SER A 97 12.69 15.46 12.84
CA SER A 97 11.30 15.21 13.21
C SER A 97 10.56 14.56 12.04
N LEU A 98 9.66 13.65 12.36
CA LEU A 98 8.77 12.99 11.41
C LEU A 98 7.30 13.36 11.68
N ASP A 99 7.04 14.39 12.48
CA ASP A 99 5.67 14.71 12.95
C ASP A 99 4.74 15.17 11.83
N ASP A 100 5.29 15.68 10.73
CA ASP A 100 4.59 16.07 9.50
C ASP A 100 4.67 14.99 8.40
N TYR A 101 5.21 13.80 8.70
CA TYR A 101 5.36 12.73 7.72
C TYR A 101 4.14 11.80 7.67
N HIS A 102 3.84 11.32 6.46
CA HIS A 102 3.00 10.13 6.27
C HIS A 102 3.84 8.87 6.57
N LEU A 103 3.61 8.29 7.74
CA LEU A 103 4.25 7.04 8.15
C LEU A 103 3.31 5.87 7.81
N ARG A 104 3.74 4.95 6.93
CA ARG A 104 2.92 3.80 6.51
C ARG A 104 3.64 2.48 6.74
N ILE A 105 2.88 1.47 7.13
CA ILE A 105 3.33 0.09 7.12
C ILE A 105 2.51 -0.67 6.06
N VAL A 106 3.21 -1.37 5.19
CA VAL A 106 2.64 -2.20 4.12
C VAL A 106 3.21 -3.60 4.21
N ASN A 107 2.47 -4.62 3.79
CA ASN A 107 2.89 -6.02 3.93
C ASN A 107 3.26 -6.69 2.61
N GLN A 108 3.01 -6.06 1.47
CA GLN A 108 3.44 -6.57 0.17
C GLN A 108 4.17 -5.50 -0.64
N GLN A 109 5.08 -5.93 -1.51
CA GLN A 109 5.80 -5.02 -2.39
C GLN A 109 4.83 -4.27 -3.32
N ALA A 110 3.76 -4.91 -3.77
CA ALA A 110 2.71 -4.27 -4.58
C ALA A 110 2.02 -3.12 -3.84
N ASP A 111 1.73 -3.28 -2.54
CA ASP A 111 1.15 -2.21 -1.71
C ASP A 111 2.13 -1.04 -1.56
N LEU A 112 3.43 -1.31 -1.41
CA LEU A 112 4.45 -0.27 -1.37
C LEU A 112 4.49 0.54 -2.67
N ILE A 113 4.53 -0.15 -3.81
CA ILE A 113 4.54 0.47 -5.14
C ILE A 113 3.26 1.30 -5.34
N GLU A 114 2.10 0.75 -5.03
CA GLU A 114 0.82 1.46 -5.11
C GLU A 114 0.85 2.75 -4.28
N LYS A 115 1.31 2.68 -3.02
CA LYS A 115 1.38 3.87 -2.14
C LYS A 115 2.30 4.93 -2.73
N ILE A 116 3.48 4.56 -3.24
CA ILE A 116 4.37 5.51 -3.91
C ILE A 116 3.68 6.17 -5.10
N GLN A 117 3.00 5.39 -5.95
CA GLN A 117 2.27 5.92 -7.11
C GLN A 117 1.14 6.87 -6.72
N ILE A 118 0.39 6.56 -5.65
CA ILE A 118 -0.68 7.43 -5.14
C ILE A 118 -0.12 8.80 -4.75
N PHE A 119 0.99 8.82 -3.99
CA PHE A 119 1.58 10.09 -3.54
C PHE A 119 2.26 10.86 -4.68
N ASP A 120 2.90 10.16 -5.62
CA ASP A 120 3.47 10.79 -6.83
C ASP A 120 2.37 11.47 -7.67
N GLU A 121 1.15 10.93 -7.66
CA GLU A 121 -0.05 11.51 -8.28
C GLU A 121 -0.75 12.59 -7.42
N GLN A 122 -0.14 12.97 -6.29
CA GLN A 122 -0.64 13.95 -5.33
C GLN A 122 -2.03 13.59 -4.78
N LEU A 123 -2.28 12.30 -4.61
CA LEU A 123 -3.53 11.77 -4.05
C LEU A 123 -3.36 11.39 -2.58
N ASP A 124 -4.49 11.38 -1.86
CA ASP A 124 -4.59 10.88 -0.48
C ASP A 124 -4.84 9.37 -0.49
N ASP A 125 -3.92 8.60 0.08
CA ASP A 125 -4.00 7.13 0.12
C ASP A 125 -5.22 6.61 0.86
N GLN A 126 -5.68 7.33 1.88
CA GLN A 126 -6.90 7.02 2.61
C GLN A 126 -8.14 7.17 1.74
N ALA A 127 -8.20 8.25 0.94
CA ALA A 127 -9.29 8.47 0.00
C ALA A 127 -9.27 7.45 -1.13
N VAL A 128 -8.09 7.11 -1.66
CA VAL A 128 -7.94 6.09 -2.72
C VAL A 128 -8.40 4.71 -2.23
N GLU A 129 -8.06 4.29 -1.01
CA GLU A 129 -8.57 3.03 -0.45
C GLU A 129 -10.10 3.02 -0.32
N LEU A 130 -10.71 4.15 0.06
CA LEU A 130 -12.18 4.26 0.10
C LEU A 130 -12.81 4.23 -1.30
N VAL A 131 -12.18 4.83 -2.31
CA VAL A 131 -12.62 4.73 -3.71
C VAL A 131 -12.57 3.28 -4.18
N LYS A 132 -11.50 2.54 -3.84
CA LYS A 132 -11.37 1.10 -4.16
C LYS A 132 -12.50 0.25 -3.57
N ILE A 133 -13.08 0.63 -2.43
CA ILE A 133 -14.29 -0.03 -1.88
C ILE A 133 -15.52 0.24 -2.75
N LEU A 134 -15.68 1.47 -3.25
CA LEU A 134 -16.81 1.81 -4.11
C LEU A 134 -16.71 1.12 -5.47
N THR A 135 -15.51 1.01 -6.02
CA THR A 135 -15.29 0.31 -7.29
C THR A 135 -15.56 -1.19 -7.17
N ASP A 136 -15.40 -1.80 -5.98
CA ASP A 136 -15.77 -3.21 -5.78
C ASP A 136 -17.24 -3.47 -6.06
N GLY A 137 -18.12 -2.53 -5.68
CA GLY A 137 -19.55 -2.62 -5.96
C GLY A 137 -19.89 -2.50 -7.45
N LEU A 138 -19.10 -1.75 -8.22
CA LEU A 138 -19.24 -1.66 -9.68
C LEU A 138 -18.70 -2.93 -10.34
N PHE A 139 -17.52 -3.37 -9.94
CA PHE A 139 -16.89 -4.60 -10.42
C PHE A 139 -17.79 -5.82 -10.20
N ALA A 140 -18.36 -5.96 -9.00
CA ALA A 140 -19.26 -7.08 -8.68
C ALA A 140 -20.57 -7.07 -9.50
N LYS A 141 -21.01 -5.92 -10.03
CA LYS A 141 -22.18 -5.87 -10.93
C LYS A 141 -21.82 -6.38 -12.33
N GLU A 142 -20.62 -6.08 -12.81
CA GLU A 142 -20.16 -6.49 -14.14
C GLU A 142 -19.65 -7.94 -14.15
N LYS A 143 -19.04 -8.38 -13.05
CA LYS A 143 -18.38 -9.68 -12.88
C LYS A 143 -18.80 -10.33 -11.54
N PRO A 144 -20.07 -10.71 -11.35
CA PRO A 144 -20.60 -11.19 -10.07
C PRO A 144 -19.95 -12.48 -9.56
N ASP A 145 -19.48 -13.33 -10.47
CA ASP A 145 -18.87 -14.62 -10.12
C ASP A 145 -17.33 -14.56 -9.99
N ALA A 146 -16.72 -13.39 -10.22
CA ALA A 146 -15.28 -13.26 -10.20
C ALA A 146 -14.74 -13.13 -8.76
N PHE A 147 -13.83 -14.03 -8.38
CA PHE A 147 -13.09 -13.92 -7.13
C PHE A 147 -11.91 -12.94 -7.29
N VAL A 148 -11.99 -11.79 -6.61
CA VAL A 148 -10.92 -10.78 -6.59
C VAL A 148 -9.84 -11.19 -5.60
N LYS A 149 -8.65 -11.51 -6.10
CA LYS A 149 -7.46 -11.81 -5.28
C LYS A 149 -6.84 -10.56 -4.69
N ALA A 150 -6.71 -9.52 -5.51
CA ALA A 150 -6.10 -8.26 -5.11
C ALA A 150 -6.59 -7.13 -6.02
N ARG A 151 -6.47 -5.89 -5.53
CA ARG A 151 -6.69 -4.69 -6.34
C ARG A 151 -5.79 -3.54 -5.93
N TYR A 152 -5.29 -2.81 -6.91
CA TYR A 152 -4.33 -1.73 -6.71
C TYR A 152 -4.72 -0.53 -7.57
N PHE A 153 -4.58 0.67 -7.03
CA PHE A 153 -4.41 1.87 -7.84
C PHE A 153 -3.18 1.69 -8.73
N TYR A 154 -3.31 2.04 -10.01
CA TYR A 154 -2.26 1.82 -10.98
C TYR A 154 -2.32 2.88 -12.08
N LEU A 155 -1.15 3.37 -12.51
CA LEU A 155 -1.04 4.20 -13.70
C LEU A 155 -0.80 3.33 -14.93
N HIS A 156 -1.81 3.24 -15.79
CA HIS A 156 -1.73 2.52 -17.06
C HIS A 156 -1.72 3.52 -18.22
N ASN A 157 -0.60 3.64 -18.94
CA ASN A 157 -0.42 4.64 -20.00
C ASN A 157 -0.78 6.06 -19.54
N ASP A 158 -0.27 6.47 -18.38
CA ASP A 158 -0.54 7.76 -17.73
C ASP A 158 -2.01 7.99 -17.31
N GLU A 159 -2.88 6.99 -17.43
CA GLU A 159 -4.24 7.03 -16.93
C GLU A 159 -4.38 6.33 -15.58
N ARG A 160 -5.11 6.96 -14.66
CA ARG A 160 -5.44 6.39 -13.35
C ARG A 160 -6.46 5.27 -13.50
N LYS A 161 -6.11 4.08 -13.02
CA LYS A 161 -6.97 2.90 -13.01
C LYS A 161 -6.96 2.23 -11.63
N VAL A 162 -7.94 1.36 -11.41
CA VAL A 162 -7.87 0.30 -10.41
C VAL A 162 -7.64 -1.02 -11.15
N LEU A 163 -6.45 -1.59 -10.97
CA LEU A 163 -6.11 -2.92 -11.46
C LEU A 163 -6.74 -3.96 -10.54
N TYR A 164 -7.65 -4.76 -11.07
CA TYR A 164 -8.22 -5.94 -10.43
C TYR A 164 -7.46 -7.19 -10.90
N ILE A 165 -7.04 -8.02 -9.94
CA ILE A 165 -6.40 -9.31 -10.20
C ILE A 165 -7.36 -10.40 -9.72
N THR A 166 -7.79 -11.25 -10.63
CA THR A 166 -8.66 -12.40 -10.34
C THR A 166 -7.88 -13.72 -10.44
N GLU A 167 -8.58 -14.84 -10.36
CA GLU A 167 -7.97 -16.15 -10.65
C GLU A 167 -7.55 -16.33 -12.10
N SER A 168 -8.32 -15.76 -13.03
CA SER A 168 -8.19 -16.04 -14.46
C SER A 168 -7.62 -14.87 -15.27
N GLU A 169 -7.75 -13.64 -14.79
CA GLU A 169 -7.44 -12.45 -15.57
C GLU A 169 -7.01 -11.24 -14.72
N GLN A 170 -6.48 -10.24 -15.40
CA GLN A 170 -6.24 -8.90 -14.86
C GLN A 170 -7.10 -7.91 -15.63
N LEU A 171 -7.78 -7.02 -14.91
CA LEU A 171 -8.74 -6.07 -15.47
C LEU A 171 -8.40 -4.67 -14.98
N PHE A 172 -8.49 -3.68 -15.86
CA PHE A 172 -8.37 -2.26 -15.50
C PHE A 172 -9.77 -1.66 -15.42
N VAL A 173 -10.10 -1.08 -14.27
CA VAL A 173 -11.32 -0.31 -14.04
C VAL A 173 -10.95 1.17 -13.95
N ASP A 174 -11.75 2.04 -14.55
CA ASP A 174 -11.48 3.48 -14.55
C ASP A 174 -11.53 4.06 -13.13
N PHE A 175 -10.49 4.81 -12.77
CA PHE A 175 -10.46 5.61 -11.54
C PHE A 175 -10.99 7.01 -11.86
N HIS A 176 -12.30 7.22 -11.68
CA HIS A 176 -12.92 8.52 -11.97
C HIS A 176 -12.76 9.51 -10.81
N GLU A 177 -12.39 10.76 -11.14
CA GLU A 177 -12.28 11.88 -10.19
C GLU A 177 -13.61 12.17 -9.44
N SER A 178 -14.75 11.83 -10.05
CA SER A 178 -16.06 11.94 -9.41
C SER A 178 -16.21 11.02 -8.20
N LEU A 179 -15.62 9.82 -8.24
CA LEU A 179 -15.60 8.90 -7.09
C LEU A 179 -14.73 9.46 -5.97
N LEU A 180 -13.57 10.04 -6.33
CA LEU A 180 -12.69 10.68 -5.35
C LEU A 180 -13.38 11.87 -4.67
N THR A 181 -14.02 12.74 -5.45
CA THR A 181 -14.81 13.87 -4.94
C THR A 181 -15.91 13.39 -3.99
N PHE A 182 -16.69 12.39 -4.42
CA PHE A 182 -17.74 11.80 -3.60
C PHE A 182 -17.21 11.21 -2.29
N VAL A 183 -16.07 10.51 -2.32
CA VAL A 183 -15.43 9.95 -1.12
C VAL A 183 -14.96 11.06 -0.18
N LYS A 184 -14.32 12.11 -0.70
CA LYS A 184 -13.87 13.26 0.10
C LYS A 184 -15.05 13.93 0.81
N ASP A 185 -16.16 14.16 0.10
CA ASP A 185 -17.36 14.76 0.68
C ASP A 185 -18.02 13.81 1.69
N LYS A 186 -18.24 12.56 1.29
CA LYS A 186 -18.91 11.57 2.12
C LYS A 186 -18.08 11.27 3.37
N PHE A 187 -16.76 11.19 3.30
CA PHE A 187 -15.91 10.78 4.43
C PHE A 187 -15.07 11.92 5.00
N ALA A 188 -15.45 13.18 4.78
CA ALA A 188 -14.70 14.37 5.19
C ALA A 188 -14.19 14.33 6.64
N LYS A 189 -15.04 13.94 7.60
CA LYS A 189 -14.66 13.82 9.02
C LYS A 189 -13.63 12.71 9.30
N ALA A 190 -13.69 11.61 8.55
CA ALA A 190 -12.71 10.53 8.71
C ALA A 190 -11.38 10.93 8.05
N LEU A 191 -11.44 11.53 6.85
CA LEU A 191 -10.30 11.96 6.06
C LEU A 191 -9.62 13.23 6.61
N SER A 192 -10.27 13.99 7.50
CA SER A 192 -9.62 15.10 8.19
C SER A 192 -8.51 14.65 9.15
N ASN A 193 -8.50 13.37 9.55
CA ASN A 193 -7.39 12.81 10.31
C ASN A 193 -6.31 12.30 9.34
N GLN A 194 -5.21 13.05 9.25
CA GLN A 194 -4.11 12.72 8.34
C GLN A 194 -3.11 11.72 8.95
N TYR A 195 -3.21 11.46 10.27
CA TYR A 195 -2.30 10.58 11.01
C TYR A 195 -0.81 10.92 10.81
N LEU A 196 -0.49 12.21 10.62
CA LEU A 196 0.89 12.65 10.46
C LEU A 196 1.71 12.28 11.72
N GLY A 197 2.93 11.82 11.49
CA GLY A 197 3.83 11.35 12.53
C GLY A 197 3.44 10.05 13.22
N GLN A 198 2.44 9.32 12.72
CA GLN A 198 1.97 8.07 13.31
C GLN A 198 2.04 6.94 12.29
N TYR A 199 2.70 5.83 12.65
CA TYR A 199 2.70 4.63 11.82
C TYR A 199 1.30 4.02 11.75
N ILE A 200 0.73 3.99 10.55
CA ILE A 200 -0.57 3.37 10.29
C ILE A 200 -0.52 2.43 9.10
N VAL A 201 -1.47 1.49 9.05
CA VAL A 201 -1.74 0.65 7.89
C VAL A 201 -2.98 1.20 7.20
N VAL A 202 -2.83 1.66 5.97
CA VAL A 202 -3.93 2.13 5.11
C VAL A 202 -4.13 1.11 3.99
N ASN A 203 -5.12 0.24 4.18
CA ASN A 203 -5.48 -0.83 3.26
C ASN A 203 -7.00 -1.06 3.26
N GLN A 204 -7.46 -2.10 2.56
CA GLN A 204 -8.87 -2.47 2.52
C GLN A 204 -9.52 -2.61 3.91
N ALA A 205 -8.84 -3.25 4.87
CA ALA A 205 -9.40 -3.45 6.21
C ALA A 205 -9.60 -2.12 6.95
N TRP A 206 -8.67 -1.16 6.76
CA TRP A 206 -8.82 0.20 7.25
C TRP A 206 -10.02 0.89 6.59
N ALA A 207 -10.15 0.83 5.26
CA ALA A 207 -11.24 1.50 4.53
C ALA A 207 -12.62 0.93 4.89
N LEU A 208 -12.74 -0.40 5.02
CA LEU A 208 -13.96 -1.06 5.49
C LEU A 208 -14.35 -0.60 6.90
N ASN A 209 -13.39 -0.50 7.83
CA ASN A 209 -13.64 -0.02 9.19
C ASN A 209 -14.20 1.41 9.19
N ILE A 210 -13.65 2.29 8.36
CA ILE A 210 -14.14 3.66 8.20
C ILE A 210 -15.55 3.69 7.59
N ALA A 211 -15.79 2.89 6.55
CA ALA A 211 -17.08 2.77 5.89
C ALA A 211 -18.19 2.26 6.83
N GLU A 212 -17.90 1.22 7.62
CA GLU A 212 -18.83 0.63 8.59
C GLU A 212 -19.17 1.59 9.72
N LYS A 213 -18.17 2.25 10.33
CA LYS A 213 -18.40 3.23 11.40
C LYS A 213 -19.33 4.36 10.96
N LYS A 214 -19.17 4.83 9.71
CA LYS A 214 -20.06 5.87 9.17
C LYS A 214 -21.49 5.38 8.99
N THR A 215 -21.66 4.14 8.52
CA THR A 215 -22.97 3.53 8.31
C THR A 215 -23.73 3.36 9.62
N ASN A 216 -23.02 3.05 10.71
CA ASN A 216 -23.60 2.94 12.05
C ASN A 216 -23.94 4.31 12.66
N SER A 217 -23.13 5.36 12.42
CA SER A 217 -23.49 6.71 12.84
C SER A 217 -24.73 7.25 12.12
N SER A 218 -24.90 6.95 10.82
CA SER A 218 -26.09 7.41 10.07
C SER A 218 -27.38 6.69 10.47
N LYS A 219 -27.30 5.47 11.02
CA LYS A 219 -28.48 4.74 11.54
C LYS A 219 -28.90 5.22 12.94
N ALA A 220 -28.00 5.87 13.69
CA ALA A 220 -28.32 6.45 15.00
C ALA A 220 -29.01 7.82 14.90
N ASP A 221 -28.97 8.45 13.71
CA ASP A 221 -29.59 9.74 13.41
C ASP A 221 -30.93 9.60 12.64
N GLU A 222 -31.41 8.37 12.40
CA GLU A 222 -32.78 8.17 11.90
C GLU A 222 -33.75 8.44 13.06
N PRO A 223 -34.71 9.39 12.94
CA PRO A 223 -35.74 9.53 13.94
C PRO A 223 -36.50 8.21 13.99
N SER A 224 -36.61 7.64 15.19
CA SER A 224 -37.53 6.55 15.44
C SER A 224 -38.93 7.02 15.05
N ASP A 225 -39.39 6.62 13.87
CA ASP A 225 -40.77 6.78 13.45
C ASP A 225 -41.60 5.82 14.30
N ASN A 226 -41.83 6.26 15.54
CA ASN A 226 -42.83 5.72 16.43
C ASN A 226 -44.14 6.37 16.01
N ASN A 227 -44.85 5.72 15.09
CA ASN A 227 -46.25 6.02 14.84
C ASN A 227 -47.09 4.73 14.89
N GLN A 228 -47.76 4.63 16.05
CA GLN A 228 -49.08 4.05 16.33
C GLN A 228 -49.32 2.55 16.06
#